data_AF-A0A2V7GLJ8-F1
#
_entry.id   AF-A0A2V7GLJ8-F1
#
_cell.length_a   1.000
_cell.length_b   1.000
_cell.length_c   1.000
_cell.angle_alpha   90.00
_cell.angle_beta   90.00
_cell.angle_gamma   90.00
#
_symmetry.space_group_name_H-M   'P 1'
#
loop_
_entity.id
_entity.type
_entity.pdbx_description
1 polymer ?
#
loop_
_entity_poly.entity_id
_entity_poly.type
_entity_poly.pdbx_seq_one_letter_code
_entity_poly.pdbx_strand_id
1 'polypeptide(L)'
;MRETAVDYLRQAGLTAAARSAPQDARVWFEQALGVLGTLPESQVTLEQAFAIRLEQRPVMQQLGEGRRMLERLREAEALAERLNDDRRRGRVCALATNDHSRLAGT
;
A
#
# COMPACT_ATOMS: atom_id res chain seq x y z
N MET A 1 11.35 -22.35 0.94
CA MET A 1 11.37 -20.87 1.03
C MET A 1 11.11 -20.50 2.48
N ARG A 2 11.95 -19.70 3.12
CA ARG A 2 11.55 -19.04 4.38
C ARG A 2 10.77 -17.78 3.97
N GLU A 3 9.47 -17.76 4.22
CA GLU A 3 8.68 -16.53 4.17
C GLU A 3 9.18 -15.57 5.27
N THR A 4 9.36 -14.30 4.93
CA THR A 4 9.64 -13.27 5.95
C THR A 4 8.34 -12.86 6.65
N ALA A 5 8.43 -12.31 7.87
CA ALA A 5 7.24 -11.83 8.58
C ALA A 5 6.44 -10.81 7.75
N VAL A 6 7.12 -9.96 6.98
CA VAL A 6 6.48 -8.97 6.09
C VAL A 6 5.67 -9.65 4.99
N ASP A 7 6.21 -10.70 4.37
CA ASP A 7 5.53 -11.43 3.29
C ASP A 7 4.27 -12.13 3.80
N TYR A 8 4.36 -12.76 4.97
CA TYR A 8 3.21 -13.38 5.63
C TYR A 8 2.12 -12.36 5.95
N LEU A 9 2.48 -11.23 6.58
CA LEU A 9 1.52 -10.19 6.96
C LEU A 9 0.86 -9.55 5.72
N ARG A 10 1.62 -9.31 4.66
CA ARG A 10 1.08 -8.86 3.37
C ARG A 10 0.07 -9.85 2.80
N GLN A 11 0.40 -11.14 2.80
CA GLN A 11 -0.46 -12.18 2.26
C GLN A 11 -1.75 -12.36 3.10
N ALA A 12 -1.65 -12.24 4.42
CA ALA A 12 -2.80 -12.21 5.31
C ALA A 12 -3.72 -11.01 5.00
N GLY A 13 -3.13 -9.82 4.76
CA GLY A 13 -3.87 -8.62 4.36
C GLY A 13 -4.61 -8.79 3.03
N LEU A 14 -3.94 -9.33 2.01
CA LEU A 14 -4.54 -9.63 0.71
C LEU A 14 -5.68 -10.65 0.83
N THR A 15 -5.49 -11.69 1.65
CA THR A 15 -6.51 -12.73 1.89
C THR A 15 -7.73 -12.16 2.60
N ALA A 16 -7.54 -11.31 3.62
CA ALA A 16 -8.63 -10.64 4.33
C ALA A 16 -9.42 -9.70 3.40
N ALA A 17 -8.72 -8.93 2.55
CA ALA A 17 -9.36 -8.06 1.57
C ALA A 17 -10.23 -8.84 0.58
N ALA A 18 -9.72 -9.99 0.10
CA ALA A 18 -10.46 -10.88 -0.80
C ALA A 18 -11.69 -11.53 -0.14
N ARG A 19 -11.70 -11.66 1.18
CA ARG A 19 -12.81 -12.23 1.97
C ARG A 19 -13.79 -11.16 2.49
N SER A 20 -13.75 -9.95 1.93
CA SER A 20 -14.60 -8.83 2.35
C SER A 20 -14.45 -8.45 3.84
N ALA A 21 -13.24 -8.61 4.39
CA ALA A 21 -12.87 -8.18 5.73
C ALA A 21 -11.87 -7.00 5.67
N PRO A 22 -12.30 -5.80 5.22
CA PRO A 22 -11.39 -4.69 4.98
C PRO A 22 -10.76 -4.13 6.27
N GLN A 23 -11.44 -4.23 7.42
CA GLN A 23 -10.88 -3.83 8.71
C GLN A 23 -9.69 -4.72 9.10
N ASP A 24 -9.84 -6.04 8.94
CA ASP A 24 -8.76 -7.00 9.22
C ASP A 24 -7.62 -6.84 8.22
N ALA A 25 -7.93 -6.64 6.93
CA ALA A 25 -6.93 -6.39 5.90
C ALA A 25 -6.08 -5.16 6.24
N ARG A 26 -6.72 -4.07 6.69
CA ARG A 26 -6.02 -2.85 7.13
C ARG A 26 -5.03 -3.16 8.26
N VAL A 27 -5.45 -3.91 9.28
CA VAL A 27 -4.61 -4.29 10.43
C VAL A 27 -3.38 -5.08 9.96
N TRP A 28 -3.55 -6.08 9.10
CA TRP A 28 -2.44 -6.89 8.60
C TRP A 28 -1.43 -6.07 7.80
N PHE A 29 -1.90 -5.17 6.94
CA PHE A 29 -1.01 -4.30 6.18
C PHE A 29 -0.29 -3.27 7.07
N GLU A 30 -0.98 -2.70 8.08
CA GLU A 30 -0.36 -1.80 9.05
C GLU A 30 0.73 -2.50 9.86
N GLN A 31 0.52 -3.76 10.26
CA GLN A 31 1.55 -4.57 10.90
C GLN A 31 2.73 -4.83 9.96
N ALA A 32 2.49 -5.17 8.69
CA ALA A 32 3.55 -5.39 7.71
C ALA A 32 4.43 -4.14 7.53
N LEU A 33 3.80 -2.95 7.44
CA LEU A 33 4.50 -1.67 7.37
C LEU A 33 5.24 -1.34 8.67
N GLY A 34 4.67 -1.68 9.82
CA GLY A 34 5.31 -1.54 11.12
C GLY A 34 6.60 -2.37 11.22
N VAL A 35 6.56 -3.63 10.77
CA VAL A 35 7.75 -4.49 10.71
C VAL A 35 8.78 -3.89 9.75
N LEU A 36 8.39 -3.48 8.54
CA LEU A 36 9.30 -2.85 7.58
C LEU A 36 9.99 -1.61 8.14
N GLY A 37 9.29 -0.79 8.93
CA GLY A 37 9.87 0.40 9.58
C GLY A 37 10.95 0.11 10.63
N THR A 38 11.09 -1.14 11.08
CA THR A 38 12.16 -1.57 12.01
C THR A 38 13.38 -2.15 11.29
N LEU A 39 13.26 -2.47 10.00
CA LEU A 39 14.33 -3.08 9.22
C LEU A 39 15.27 -1.99 8.65
N PRO A 40 16.56 -2.31 8.47
CA PRO A 40 17.46 -1.43 7.73
C PRO A 40 16.91 -1.16 6.33
N GLU A 41 17.00 0.09 5.93
CA GLU A 41 16.57 0.47 4.59
C GLU A 41 17.43 -0.21 3.52
N SER A 42 16.74 -0.83 2.57
CA SER A 42 17.31 -1.47 1.39
C SER A 42 16.31 -1.37 0.23
N GLN A 43 16.77 -1.61 -0.99
CA GLN A 43 15.90 -1.67 -2.16
C GLN A 43 14.72 -2.62 -1.93
N VAL A 44 14.95 -3.82 -1.39
CA VAL A 44 13.89 -4.80 -1.11
C VAL A 44 12.83 -4.25 -0.15
N THR A 45 13.26 -3.63 0.96
CA THR A 45 12.31 -3.06 1.94
C THR A 45 11.49 -1.90 1.37
N LEU A 46 12.10 -1.06 0.53
CA LEU A 46 11.41 0.03 -0.16
C LEU A 46 10.38 -0.50 -1.16
N GLU A 47 10.74 -1.56 -1.91
CA GLU A 47 9.85 -2.20 -2.87
C GLU A 47 8.66 -2.90 -2.19
N GLN A 48 8.88 -3.58 -1.07
CA GLN A 48 7.81 -4.17 -0.26
C GLN A 48 6.89 -3.09 0.33
N ALA A 49 7.47 -2.02 0.87
CA ALA A 49 6.73 -0.88 1.41
C ALA A 49 5.87 -0.18 0.36
N PHE A 50 6.38 -0.09 -0.87
CA PHE A 50 5.63 0.42 -2.02
C PHE A 50 4.46 -0.51 -2.38
N ALA A 51 4.72 -1.80 -2.54
CA ALA A 51 3.71 -2.78 -2.92
C ALA A 51 2.53 -2.80 -1.92
N ILE A 52 2.83 -2.86 -0.63
CA ILE A 52 1.81 -2.90 0.43
C ILE A 52 0.91 -1.65 0.40
N ARG A 53 1.46 -0.46 0.18
CA ARG A 53 0.66 0.78 0.10
C ARG A 53 -0.28 0.80 -1.10
N LEU A 54 0.16 0.26 -2.24
CA LEU A 54 -0.70 0.12 -3.42
C LEU A 54 -1.81 -0.93 -3.19
N GLU A 55 -1.53 -1.97 -2.42
CA GLU A 55 -2.51 -3.02 -2.06
C GLU A 55 -3.50 -2.57 -0.98
N GLN A 56 -3.12 -1.64 -0.10
CA GLN A 56 -4.01 -1.02 0.88
C GLN A 56 -5.05 -0.08 0.23
N ARG A 57 -4.74 0.50 -0.92
CA ARG A 57 -5.63 1.45 -1.63
C ARG A 57 -7.07 0.92 -1.79
N PRO A 58 -7.33 -0.27 -2.40
CA PRO A 58 -8.69 -0.78 -2.54
C PRO A 58 -9.39 -1.02 -1.19
N VAL A 59 -8.64 -1.40 -0.15
CA VAL A 59 -9.18 -1.58 1.21
C VAL A 59 -9.69 -0.25 1.77
N MET A 60 -8.93 0.84 1.60
CA MET A 60 -9.36 2.17 2.05
C MET A 60 -10.58 2.68 1.28
N GLN A 61 -10.72 2.33 0.00
CA GLN A 61 -11.95 2.63 -0.76
C GLN A 61 -13.17 1.92 -0.16
N GLN A 62 -13.04 0.63 0.19
CA GLN A 62 -14.11 -0.13 0.83
C GLN A 62 -14.52 0.44 2.19
N LEU A 63 -13.57 1.05 2.91
CA LEU A 63 -13.81 1.68 4.22
C LEU A 63 -14.29 3.15 4.12
N GLY A 64 -14.41 3.72 2.91
CA GLY A 64 -14.74 5.14 2.73
C GLY A 64 -13.63 6.11 3.17
N GLU A 65 -12.40 5.62 3.34
CA GLU A 65 -11.26 6.39 3.88
C GLU A 65 -10.46 7.11 2.77
N GLY A 66 -11.14 7.87 1.91
CA GLY A 66 -10.54 8.50 0.72
C GLY A 66 -9.33 9.39 1.00
N ARG A 67 -9.32 10.14 2.10
CA ARG A 67 -8.17 10.98 2.48
C ARG A 67 -6.93 10.14 2.80
N ARG A 68 -7.09 9.07 3.59
CA ARG A 68 -5.98 8.16 3.96
C ARG A 68 -5.44 7.43 2.74
N MET A 69 -6.31 7.09 1.79
CA MET A 69 -5.89 6.51 0.52
C MET A 69 -4.95 7.44 -0.26
N LEU A 70 -5.27 8.74 -0.35
CA LEU A 70 -4.40 9.72 -0.99
C LEU A 70 -3.07 9.90 -0.25
N GLU A 71 -3.07 9.86 1.08
CA GLU A 71 -1.84 9.87 1.89
C GLU A 71 -0.96 8.65 1.58
N ARG A 72 -1.55 7.44 1.50
CA ARG A 72 -0.81 6.22 1.13
C ARG A 72 -0.23 6.27 -0.28
N LEU A 73 -0.95 6.87 -1.24
CA LEU A 73 -0.43 7.08 -2.59
C LEU A 73 0.76 8.05 -2.62
N ARG A 74 0.69 9.17 -1.87
CA ARG A 74 1.84 10.09 -1.73
C ARG A 74 3.06 9.42 -1.12
N GLU A 75 2.86 8.61 -0.08
CA GLU A 75 3.96 7.83 0.50
C GLU A 75 4.55 6.83 -0.50
N ALA A 76 3.71 6.17 -1.31
CA ALA A 76 4.18 5.28 -2.36
C ALA A 76 4.93 6.03 -3.47
N GLU A 77 4.52 7.24 -3.83
CA GLU A 77 5.25 8.09 -4.78
C GLU A 77 6.66 8.41 -4.26
N ALA A 78 6.78 8.86 -3.01
CA ALA A 78 8.07 9.14 -2.38
C ALA A 78 8.97 7.90 -2.35
N LEU A 79 8.41 6.70 -2.12
CA LEU A 79 9.19 5.45 -2.21
C LEU A 79 9.65 5.16 -3.64
N ALA A 80 8.82 5.41 -4.65
CA ALA A 80 9.20 5.22 -6.05
C ALA A 80 10.29 6.20 -6.50
N GLU A 81 10.28 7.44 -5.99
CA GLU A 81 11.36 8.41 -6.19
C GLU A 81 12.68 7.93 -5.58
N ARG A 82 12.65 7.45 -4.33
CA ARG A 82 13.83 6.89 -3.66
C ARG A 82 14.40 5.67 -4.36
N LEU A 83 13.54 4.88 -5.00
CA LEU A 83 13.91 3.73 -5.83
C LEU A 83 14.42 4.15 -7.23
N ASN A 84 14.32 5.43 -7.62
CA ASN A 84 14.56 5.90 -8.99
C ASN A 84 13.77 5.09 -10.04
N ASP A 85 12.52 4.75 -9.72
CA ASP A 85 11.67 3.92 -10.57
C ASP A 85 10.50 4.73 -11.16
N ASP A 86 10.73 5.28 -12.36
CA ASP A 86 9.74 6.08 -13.07
C ASP A 86 8.49 5.27 -13.46
N ARG A 87 8.61 3.95 -13.63
CA ARG A 87 7.44 3.09 -13.90
C ARG A 87 6.54 3.03 -12.67
N ARG A 88 7.12 2.89 -11.47
CA ARG A 88 6.38 2.93 -10.20
C ARG A 88 5.77 4.31 -9.96
N ARG A 89 6.50 5.40 -10.25
CA ARG A 89 5.97 6.78 -10.17
C ARG A 89 4.77 6.97 -11.11
N GLY A 90 4.90 6.60 -12.38
CA GLY A 90 3.81 6.69 -13.35
C GLY A 90 2.57 5.89 -12.93
N ARG A 91 2.77 4.72 -12.32
CA ARG A 91 1.66 3.93 -11.75
C ARG A 91 0.95 4.66 -10.61
N VAL A 92 1.69 5.31 -9.71
CA VAL A 92 1.08 6.09 -8.62
C VAL A 92 0.29 7.28 -9.16
N CYS A 93 0.85 8.02 -10.11
CA CYS A 93 0.16 9.16 -10.75
C CYS A 93 -1.16 8.75 -11.42
N ALA A 94 -1.16 7.62 -12.13
CA ALA A 94 -2.37 7.08 -12.77
C ALA A 94 -3.44 6.72 -11.73
N LEU A 95 -3.03 6.08 -10.62
CA LEU A 95 -3.96 5.73 -9.53
C LEU A 95 -4.51 6.96 -8.83
N ALA A 96 -3.67 7.96 -8.53
CA ALA A 96 -4.08 9.20 -7.87
C ALA A 96 -5.11 9.98 -8.70
N THR A 97 -4.92 10.06 -10.02
CA THR A 97 -5.89 10.68 -10.95
C THR A 97 -7.24 9.98 -10.91
N ASN A 98 -7.23 8.64 -10.97
CA ASN A 98 -8.45 7.83 -10.93
C ASN A 98 -9.19 7.94 -9.60
N ASP A 99 -8.45 8.06 -8.50
CA ASP A 99 -9.02 8.13 -7.17
C ASP A 99 -9.56 9.54 -6.85
N HIS A 100 -8.88 10.59 -7.32
CA HIS A 100 -9.36 11.97 -7.19
C HIS A 100 -10.66 12.22 -7.94
N SER A 101 -10.79 11.69 -9.16
CA SER A 101 -12.04 11.82 -9.94
C SER A 101 -13.24 11.13 -9.28
N ARG A 102 -13.01 10.04 -8.53
CA ARG A 102 -14.07 9.36 -7.75
C ARG A 102 -14.49 10.14 -6.51
N LEU A 103 -13.55 10.84 -5.85
CA LEU A 103 -13.84 11.64 -4.66
C LEU A 103 -14.45 13.02 -4.98
N ALA A 104 -14.18 13.57 -6.15
CA ALA A 104 -14.77 14.84 -6.60
C ALA A 104 -16.19 14.69 -7.19
N GLY A 105 -16.65 13.45 -7.41
CA GLY A 105 -17.94 13.13 -8.01
C GLY A 105 -19.07 12.80 -7.02
N THR A 106 -18.85 12.98 -5.72
CA THR A 106 -19.84 12.78 -4.64
C THR A 106 -20.21 14.09 -3.98
#